data_AF-A0A6J8BDW4-F1
#
_entry.id   AF-A0A6J8BDW4-F1
#
_cell.length_a   1.000
_cell.length_b   1.000
_cell.length_c   1.000
_cell.angle_alpha   90.00
_cell.angle_beta   90.00
_cell.angle_gamma   90.00
#
_symmetry.space_group_name_H-M   'P 1'
#
loop_
_entity.id
_entity.type
_entity.pdbx_description
1 polymer ?
#
loop_
_entity_poly.entity_id
_entity_poly.type
_entity_poly.pdbx_seq_one_letter_code
_entity_poly.pdbx_strand_id
1 'polypeptide(L)'
;MSSRLVSSFDNMDIGDEFLSVESLNKEVNGKGERLMSYYQINKFGRYWTEGDIGIQNMSRKIRHTLCQDFMFDIDMTNAHPTLLSWYCHDNGINCAGLDAYIANREEYMGDWMVRTGNTRDEVKAHLLAIINGRKVNLDSEDPEWYKEFYNGMRQIIDSIIKLEPDLYELAKKSKSRKGTDYNIEGTTVNYVMCSLENKALMTAFDYLTEQGIEVGSLVFDGLMIYKDNVSSERLLQILAGCSQKVKEVMGCDITFTNKVMDEGYDIPKDKLSKSVRGNFHEHY
;
A
#
# COMPACT_ATOMS: atom_id res chain seq x y z
N MET A 1 -6.15 8.66 -16.24
CA MET A 1 -4.81 8.59 -15.62
C MET A 1 -3.86 8.08 -16.67
N SER A 2 -2.67 8.66 -16.79
CA SER A 2 -1.66 8.25 -17.75
C SER A 2 -0.37 7.98 -17.02
N SER A 3 0.17 6.79 -17.19
CA SER A 3 1.43 6.36 -16.64
C SER A 3 2.36 5.93 -17.76
N ARG A 4 3.65 6.17 -17.61
CA ARG A 4 4.73 5.72 -18.50
C ARG A 4 5.53 4.60 -17.82
N LEU A 5 5.56 3.41 -18.41
CA LEU A 5 6.68 2.50 -18.17
C LEU A 5 7.81 2.85 -19.15
N VAL A 6 9.03 2.45 -18.85
CA VAL A 6 10.07 2.34 -19.87
C VAL A 6 10.52 0.88 -19.83
N SER A 7 10.16 0.09 -20.83
CA SER A 7 10.65 -1.28 -20.95
C SER A 7 11.24 -1.56 -22.33
N SER A 8 12.46 -2.10 -22.35
CA SER A 8 13.00 -2.78 -23.52
C SER A 8 13.85 -3.95 -23.04
N PHE A 9 13.22 -5.10 -22.93
CA PHE A 9 13.84 -6.33 -22.45
C PHE A 9 13.80 -7.38 -23.54
N ASP A 10 14.90 -7.55 -24.29
CA ASP A 10 15.05 -8.71 -25.16
C ASP A 10 15.78 -9.82 -24.38
N ASN A 11 15.18 -11.00 -24.27
CA ASN A 11 15.80 -12.25 -23.77
C ASN A 11 16.33 -12.25 -22.31
N MET A 12 15.45 -11.95 -21.35
CA MET A 12 15.75 -12.10 -19.91
C MET A 12 15.23 -13.46 -19.41
N ASP A 13 16.08 -14.41 -19.02
CA ASP A 13 15.63 -15.70 -18.44
C ASP A 13 15.19 -15.50 -16.97
N ILE A 14 13.88 -15.33 -16.75
CA ILE A 14 13.24 -14.99 -15.46
C ILE A 14 12.43 -16.17 -14.88
N GLY A 15 12.60 -17.38 -15.40
CA GLY A 15 11.79 -18.54 -15.02
C GLY A 15 10.30 -18.35 -15.36
N ASP A 16 9.38 -18.79 -14.48
CA ASP A 16 7.92 -18.70 -14.70
C ASP A 16 7.39 -17.26 -14.85
N GLU A 17 8.18 -16.24 -14.47
CA GLU A 17 7.84 -14.82 -14.62
C GLU A 17 8.13 -14.26 -16.03
N PHE A 18 8.81 -15.02 -16.90
CA PHE A 18 9.20 -14.63 -18.27
C PHE A 18 8.01 -14.20 -19.14
N LEU A 19 6.89 -14.91 -19.01
CA LEU A 19 5.66 -14.63 -19.79
C LEU A 19 5.11 -13.23 -19.51
N SER A 20 5.27 -12.72 -18.29
CA SER A 20 4.76 -11.40 -17.91
C SER A 20 5.55 -10.25 -18.56
N VAL A 21 6.87 -10.40 -18.70
CA VAL A 21 7.75 -9.39 -19.31
C VAL A 21 7.66 -9.40 -20.84
N GLU A 22 7.54 -10.58 -21.46
CA GLU A 22 7.36 -10.66 -22.91
C GLU A 22 5.99 -10.11 -23.35
N SER A 23 4.95 -10.35 -22.54
CA SER A 23 3.60 -9.80 -22.78
C SER A 23 3.58 -8.27 -22.62
N LEU A 24 4.35 -7.74 -21.66
CA LEU A 24 4.58 -6.30 -21.48
C LEU A 24 5.18 -5.65 -22.74
N ASN A 25 6.26 -6.20 -23.29
CA ASN A 25 6.92 -5.64 -24.46
C ASN A 25 6.01 -5.55 -25.70
N LYS A 26 4.99 -6.42 -25.80
CA LYS A 26 4.03 -6.40 -26.91
C LYS A 26 2.99 -5.28 -26.79
N GLU A 27 2.83 -4.70 -25.59
CA GLU A 27 1.76 -3.75 -25.28
C GLU A 27 2.28 -2.38 -24.85
N VAL A 28 3.58 -2.13 -25.01
CA VAL A 28 4.19 -0.80 -24.87
C VAL A 28 4.28 -0.09 -26.22
N ASN A 29 4.26 1.25 -26.21
CA ASN A 29 4.46 2.07 -27.39
C ASN A 29 5.94 2.07 -27.85
N GLY A 30 6.26 2.79 -28.94
CA GLY A 30 7.63 2.87 -29.47
C GLY A 30 8.68 3.50 -28.53
N LYS A 31 8.28 4.00 -27.35
CA LYS A 31 9.15 4.52 -26.29
C LYS A 31 9.24 3.57 -25.08
N GLY A 32 8.60 2.40 -25.15
CA GLY A 32 8.51 1.48 -24.02
C GLY A 32 7.45 1.85 -22.99
N GLU A 33 6.51 2.75 -23.32
CA GLU A 33 5.48 3.26 -22.41
C GLU A 33 4.10 2.63 -22.62
N ARG A 34 3.36 2.45 -21.54
CA ARG A 34 1.98 1.97 -21.57
C ARG A 34 1.07 2.80 -20.68
N LEU A 35 0.03 3.36 -21.28
CA LEU A 35 -1.06 4.04 -20.59
C LEU A 35 -1.87 3.04 -19.74
N MET A 36 -2.03 3.31 -18.45
CA MET A 36 -2.84 2.50 -17.55
C MET A 36 -4.21 3.15 -17.30
N SER A 37 -5.26 2.35 -17.50
CA SER A 37 -6.63 2.68 -17.06
C SER A 37 -6.88 2.10 -15.68
N TYR A 38 -7.64 2.82 -14.85
CA TYR A 38 -7.96 2.42 -13.48
C TYR A 38 -9.49 2.42 -13.28
N TYR A 39 -9.97 1.44 -12.52
CA TYR A 39 -11.38 1.32 -12.15
C TYR A 39 -11.53 1.04 -10.65
N GLN A 40 -12.73 1.29 -10.11
CA GLN A 40 -13.10 0.89 -8.75
C GLN A 40 -14.27 -0.08 -8.79
N ILE A 41 -14.18 -1.14 -7.99
CA ILE A 41 -15.27 -2.09 -7.84
C ILE A 41 -16.40 -1.40 -7.06
N ASN A 42 -17.59 -1.31 -7.67
CA ASN A 42 -18.76 -0.61 -7.09
C ASN A 42 -18.48 0.84 -6.66
N LYS A 43 -17.51 1.53 -7.28
CA LYS A 43 -17.07 2.89 -6.89
C LYS A 43 -16.61 2.99 -5.43
N PHE A 44 -16.08 1.89 -4.88
CA PHE A 44 -15.69 1.79 -3.49
C PHE A 44 -14.26 1.23 -3.34
N GLY A 45 -13.53 1.75 -2.35
CA GLY A 45 -12.20 1.28 -2.00
C GLY A 45 -11.13 1.64 -3.04
N ARG A 46 -10.14 0.77 -3.20
CA ARG A 46 -8.94 1.03 -4.00
C ARG A 46 -9.23 1.05 -5.50
N TYR A 47 -8.44 1.84 -6.23
CA TYR A 47 -8.34 1.74 -7.67
C TYR A 47 -7.54 0.51 -8.09
N TRP A 48 -8.04 -0.18 -9.11
CA TRP A 48 -7.44 -1.35 -9.72
C TRP A 48 -7.08 -1.04 -11.16
N THR A 49 -5.91 -1.48 -11.61
CA THR A 49 -5.52 -1.40 -13.02
C THR A 49 -6.42 -2.29 -13.87
N GLU A 50 -6.95 -1.76 -14.98
CA GLU A 50 -7.69 -2.54 -15.97
C GLU A 50 -6.75 -3.45 -16.77
N GLY A 51 -7.15 -4.72 -16.93
CA GLY A 51 -6.39 -5.73 -17.67
C GLY A 51 -5.34 -6.48 -16.84
N ASP A 52 -4.75 -7.50 -17.46
CA ASP A 52 -3.83 -8.42 -16.79
C ASP A 52 -2.40 -7.84 -16.67
N ILE A 53 -2.09 -6.76 -17.39
CA ILE A 53 -0.75 -6.19 -17.51
C ILE A 53 -0.74 -4.78 -16.93
N GLY A 54 -0.31 -4.66 -15.68
CA GLY A 54 -0.16 -3.39 -14.96
C GLY A 54 0.80 -3.52 -13.78
N ILE A 55 1.53 -2.45 -13.45
CA ILE A 55 2.56 -2.48 -12.37
C ILE A 55 1.97 -2.92 -11.02
N GLN A 56 0.70 -2.58 -10.77
CA GLN A 56 -0.03 -3.01 -9.57
C GLN A 56 -0.15 -4.55 -9.46
N ASN A 57 -0.28 -5.24 -10.59
CA ASN A 57 -0.45 -6.70 -10.66
C ASN A 57 0.87 -7.48 -10.74
N MET A 58 2.02 -6.78 -10.90
CA MET A 58 3.32 -7.43 -11.02
C MET A 58 3.90 -7.84 -9.66
N SER A 59 4.74 -8.88 -9.68
CA SER A 59 5.54 -9.27 -8.53
C SER A 59 6.43 -8.10 -8.10
N ARG A 60 6.75 -8.03 -6.80
CA ARG A 60 7.60 -6.98 -6.26
C ARG A 60 8.95 -6.91 -6.98
N LYS A 61 9.55 -8.06 -7.25
CA LYS A 61 10.85 -8.16 -7.93
C LYS A 61 10.80 -7.57 -9.34
N ILE A 62 9.80 -7.94 -10.14
CA ILE A 62 9.62 -7.36 -11.49
C ILE A 62 9.39 -5.86 -11.38
N ARG A 63 8.47 -5.42 -10.51
CA ARG A 63 8.17 -3.99 -10.34
C ARG A 63 9.42 -3.18 -9.99
N HIS A 64 10.22 -3.64 -9.02
CA HIS A 64 11.47 -2.96 -8.64
C HIS A 64 12.45 -2.91 -9.82
N THR A 65 12.62 -4.02 -10.53
CA THR A 65 13.48 -4.10 -11.72
C THR A 65 13.09 -3.08 -12.80
N LEU A 66 11.79 -2.87 -13.02
CA LEU A 66 11.28 -1.95 -14.03
C LEU A 66 11.30 -0.48 -13.59
N CYS A 67 11.09 -0.21 -12.30
CA CYS A 67 10.77 1.13 -11.81
C CYS A 67 11.89 1.80 -11.00
N GLN A 68 12.83 1.03 -10.44
CA GLN A 68 13.82 1.54 -9.47
C GLN A 68 14.65 2.70 -10.01
N ASP A 69 14.96 2.74 -11.30
CA ASP A 69 15.82 3.77 -11.89
C ASP A 69 15.06 5.05 -12.24
N PHE A 70 13.74 4.95 -12.44
CA PHE A 70 12.92 6.02 -13.01
C PHE A 70 11.87 6.58 -12.05
N MET A 71 11.55 5.88 -10.96
CA MET A 71 10.44 6.24 -10.09
C MET A 71 10.81 6.20 -8.61
N PHE A 72 10.18 7.05 -7.81
CA PHE A 72 10.09 6.91 -6.36
C PHE A 72 8.78 6.20 -6.00
N ASP A 73 8.84 5.27 -5.05
CA ASP A 73 7.68 4.56 -4.52
C ASP A 73 7.26 5.22 -3.20
N ILE A 74 6.18 5.99 -3.23
CA ILE A 74 5.69 6.77 -2.10
C ILE A 74 4.55 6.00 -1.43
N ASP A 75 4.72 5.68 -0.15
CA ASP A 75 3.82 4.80 0.60
C ASP A 75 3.46 5.45 1.96
N MET A 76 2.25 5.16 2.46
CA MET A 76 1.79 5.60 3.77
C MET A 76 2.36 4.69 4.87
N THR A 77 3.05 5.28 5.83
CA THR A 77 3.58 4.52 6.97
C THR A 77 2.45 4.09 7.89
N ASN A 78 2.34 2.77 8.11
CA ASN A 78 1.41 2.18 9.08
C ASN A 78 -0.05 2.60 8.85
N ALA A 79 -0.47 2.69 7.57
CA ALA A 79 -1.71 3.34 7.16
C ALA A 79 -2.95 2.86 7.91
N HIS A 80 -3.24 1.55 7.86
CA HIS A 80 -4.44 0.97 8.47
C HIS A 80 -4.57 1.29 9.97
N PRO A 81 -3.58 0.99 10.85
CA PRO A 81 -3.65 1.37 12.26
C PRO A 81 -3.85 2.87 12.48
N THR A 82 -3.09 3.72 11.78
CA THR A 82 -3.13 5.18 11.96
C THR A 82 -4.49 5.76 11.55
N LEU A 83 -5.01 5.36 10.39
CA LEU A 83 -6.32 5.79 9.90
C LEU A 83 -7.45 5.28 10.80
N LEU A 84 -7.33 4.05 11.32
CA LEU A 84 -8.31 3.49 12.24
C LEU A 84 -8.32 4.21 13.59
N SER A 85 -7.15 4.53 14.14
CA SER A 85 -7.03 5.34 15.36
C SER A 85 -7.68 6.71 15.17
N TRP A 86 -7.35 7.42 14.07
CA TRP A 86 -7.99 8.69 13.74
C TRP A 86 -9.52 8.57 13.63
N TYR A 87 -10.02 7.57 12.92
CA TYR A 87 -11.46 7.33 12.79
C TYR A 87 -12.12 7.10 14.15
N CYS A 88 -11.46 6.36 15.04
CA CYS A 88 -11.95 6.12 16.39
C CYS A 88 -12.07 7.42 17.18
N HIS A 89 -11.04 8.26 17.16
CA HIS A 89 -11.06 9.57 17.84
C HIS A 89 -12.14 10.50 17.29
N ASP A 90 -12.29 10.58 15.96
CA ASP A 90 -13.30 11.40 15.29
C ASP A 90 -14.74 10.97 15.66
N ASN A 91 -14.93 9.68 15.95
CA ASN A 91 -16.23 9.10 16.33
C ASN A 91 -16.39 8.85 17.84
N GLY A 92 -15.46 9.30 18.68
CA GLY A 92 -15.52 9.11 20.13
C GLY A 92 -15.42 7.64 20.60
N ILE A 93 -14.79 6.78 19.81
CA ILE A 93 -14.54 5.37 20.14
C ILE A 93 -13.23 5.29 20.93
N ASN A 94 -13.26 4.66 22.10
CA ASN A 94 -12.04 4.40 22.88
C ASN A 94 -11.12 3.43 22.12
N CYS A 95 -9.90 3.88 21.81
CA CYS A 95 -8.90 3.11 21.07
C CYS A 95 -7.51 3.11 21.73
N ALA A 96 -7.42 3.33 23.04
CA ALA A 96 -6.14 3.48 23.77
C ALA A 96 -5.13 2.34 23.51
N GLY A 97 -5.57 1.08 23.42
CA GLY A 97 -4.69 -0.05 23.10
C GLY A 97 -4.12 0.00 21.67
N LEU A 98 -4.89 0.51 20.71
CA LEU A 98 -4.43 0.74 19.33
C LEU A 98 -3.43 1.91 19.28
N ASP A 99 -3.73 3.01 19.99
CA ASP A 99 -2.83 4.16 20.09
C ASP A 99 -1.49 3.78 20.73
N ALA A 100 -1.52 2.99 21.80
CA ALA A 100 -0.33 2.48 22.45
C ALA A 100 0.50 1.59 21.51
N TYR A 101 -0.15 0.75 20.70
CA TYR A 101 0.53 -0.03 19.66
C TYR A 101 1.18 0.85 18.60
N ILE A 102 0.50 1.90 18.12
CA ILE A 102 1.06 2.82 17.12
C ILE A 102 2.30 3.54 17.68
N ALA A 103 2.21 4.05 18.90
CA ALA A 103 3.29 4.79 19.56
C ALA A 103 4.52 3.92 19.86
N ASN A 104 4.32 2.64 20.21
CA ASN A 104 5.39 1.73 20.65
C ASN A 104 5.60 0.56 19.67
N ARG A 105 5.22 0.73 18.41
CA ARG A 105 5.11 -0.34 17.41
C ARG A 105 6.36 -1.21 17.31
N GLU A 106 7.53 -0.58 17.23
CA GLU A 106 8.80 -1.29 17.07
C GLU A 106 9.16 -2.12 18.30
N GLU A 107 8.90 -1.59 19.49
CA GLU A 107 9.11 -2.28 20.76
C GLU A 107 8.17 -3.47 20.90
N TYR A 108 6.87 -3.28 20.66
CA TYR A 108 5.85 -4.33 20.78
C TYR A 108 6.08 -5.45 19.76
N MET A 109 6.44 -5.10 18.52
CA MET A 109 6.83 -6.08 17.53
C MET A 109 8.09 -6.85 17.95
N GLY A 110 9.10 -6.15 18.49
CA GLY A 110 10.32 -6.77 18.99
C GLY A 110 10.07 -7.75 20.13
N ASP A 111 9.27 -7.36 21.13
CA ASP A 111 8.86 -8.24 22.23
C ASP A 111 8.13 -9.49 21.71
N TRP A 112 7.18 -9.32 20.79
CA TRP A 112 6.44 -10.45 20.22
C TRP A 112 7.33 -11.38 19.38
N MET A 113 8.29 -10.84 18.62
CA MET A 113 9.27 -11.62 17.87
C MET A 113 10.11 -12.49 18.81
N VAL A 114 10.63 -11.90 19.90
CA VAL A 114 11.44 -12.65 20.89
C VAL A 114 10.63 -13.77 21.54
N ARG A 115 9.37 -13.50 21.87
CA ARG A 115 8.49 -14.47 22.54
C ARG A 115 8.08 -15.64 21.65
N THR A 116 7.79 -15.36 20.38
CA THR A 116 7.22 -16.36 19.46
C THR A 116 8.25 -17.00 18.53
N GLY A 117 9.45 -16.41 18.42
CA GLY A 117 10.43 -16.81 17.41
C GLY A 117 10.05 -16.42 15.97
N ASN A 118 8.94 -15.71 15.79
CA ASN A 118 8.46 -15.28 14.49
C ASN A 118 9.31 -14.15 13.91
N THR A 119 9.40 -14.11 12.59
CA THR A 119 9.99 -12.99 11.84
C THR A 119 9.15 -11.73 11.98
N ARG A 120 9.78 -10.58 11.70
CA ARG A 120 9.10 -9.28 11.69
C ARG A 120 7.85 -9.25 10.80
N ASP A 121 7.93 -9.88 9.63
CA ASP A 121 6.82 -9.93 8.67
C ASP A 121 5.66 -10.80 9.16
N GLU A 122 5.95 -11.93 9.80
CA GLU A 122 4.93 -12.78 10.42
C GLU A 122 4.24 -12.06 11.58
N VAL A 123 4.99 -11.37 12.44
CA VAL A 123 4.43 -10.56 13.53
C VAL A 123 3.56 -9.42 12.97
N LYS A 124 4.05 -8.70 11.96
CA LYS A 124 3.27 -7.65 11.27
C LYS A 124 1.97 -8.20 10.71
N ALA A 125 2.03 -9.34 10.01
CA ALA A 125 0.86 -9.99 9.43
C ALA A 125 -0.14 -10.43 10.51
N HIS A 126 0.35 -10.92 11.65
CA HIS A 126 -0.48 -11.33 12.79
C HIS A 126 -1.24 -10.15 13.40
N LEU A 127 -0.54 -9.06 13.74
CA LEU A 127 -1.16 -7.87 14.33
C LEU A 127 -2.15 -7.21 13.35
N LEU A 128 -1.80 -7.14 12.06
CA LEU A 128 -2.71 -6.66 11.03
C LEU A 128 -3.94 -7.56 10.87
N ALA A 129 -3.81 -8.87 11.04
CA ALA A 129 -4.94 -9.77 10.99
C ALA A 129 -5.90 -9.54 12.17
N ILE A 130 -5.39 -9.24 13.37
CA ILE A 130 -6.21 -8.85 14.53
C ILE A 130 -6.99 -7.57 14.23
N ILE A 131 -6.34 -6.56 13.65
CA ILE A 131 -7.01 -5.32 13.20
C ILE A 131 -8.15 -5.63 12.23
N ASN A 132 -7.94 -6.59 11.34
CA ASN A 132 -8.95 -7.10 10.41
C ASN A 132 -9.84 -8.21 11.01
N GLY A 133 -10.00 -8.26 12.33
CA GLY A 133 -11.00 -9.09 13.03
C GLY A 133 -10.60 -10.53 13.33
N ARG A 134 -9.34 -10.93 13.15
CA ARG A 134 -8.86 -12.24 13.61
C ARG A 134 -9.08 -12.36 15.11
N LYS A 135 -9.81 -13.39 15.51
CA LYS A 135 -9.96 -13.79 16.91
C LYS A 135 -8.74 -14.60 17.33
N VAL A 136 -8.25 -14.35 18.54
CA VAL A 136 -7.16 -15.11 19.16
C VAL A 136 -7.59 -15.58 20.53
N ASN A 137 -6.95 -16.64 21.02
CA ASN A 137 -7.07 -17.06 22.40
C ASN A 137 -5.93 -16.38 23.17
N LEU A 138 -6.28 -15.55 24.15
CA LEU A 138 -5.29 -14.92 25.02
C LEU A 138 -4.82 -15.92 26.08
N ASP A 139 -3.52 -15.96 26.32
CA ASP A 139 -2.89 -16.70 27.41
C ASP A 139 -2.70 -15.78 28.64
N SER A 140 -2.66 -16.36 29.85
CA SER A 140 -2.31 -15.60 31.05
C SER A 140 -0.88 -15.03 31.00
N GLU A 141 0.03 -15.72 30.31
CA GLU A 141 1.43 -15.30 30.13
C GLU A 141 1.62 -14.29 28.99
N ASP A 142 0.57 -14.00 28.21
CA ASP A 142 0.67 -12.98 27.16
C ASP A 142 0.97 -11.60 27.78
N PRO A 143 1.81 -10.77 27.12
CA PRO A 143 2.10 -9.41 27.55
C PRO A 143 0.84 -8.57 27.71
N GLU A 144 0.83 -7.69 28.71
CA GLU A 144 -0.32 -6.83 28.97
C GLU A 144 -0.66 -5.94 27.77
N TRP A 145 0.36 -5.37 27.10
CA TRP A 145 0.16 -4.55 25.90
C TRP A 145 -0.60 -5.29 24.80
N TYR A 146 -0.35 -6.60 24.65
CA TYR A 146 -0.98 -7.42 23.61
C TYR A 146 -2.43 -7.74 23.97
N LYS A 147 -2.71 -8.02 25.24
CA LYS A 147 -4.06 -8.19 25.78
C LYS A 147 -4.87 -6.92 25.62
N GLU A 148 -4.32 -5.76 26.01
CA GLU A 148 -4.94 -4.45 25.87
C GLU A 148 -5.22 -4.10 24.40
N PHE A 149 -4.24 -4.33 23.51
CA PHE A 149 -4.40 -4.16 22.07
C PHE A 149 -5.53 -5.03 21.52
N TYR A 150 -5.53 -6.33 21.81
CA TYR A 150 -6.55 -7.25 21.31
C TYR A 150 -7.95 -6.91 21.84
N ASN A 151 -8.09 -6.70 23.15
CA ASN A 151 -9.36 -6.37 23.77
C ASN A 151 -9.89 -5.02 23.28
N GLY A 152 -9.01 -4.01 23.13
CA GLY A 152 -9.34 -2.71 22.54
C GLY A 152 -9.81 -2.87 21.10
N MET A 153 -9.12 -3.66 20.28
CA MET A 153 -9.53 -3.95 18.91
C MET A 153 -10.90 -4.61 18.84
N ARG A 154 -11.24 -5.50 19.77
CA ARG A 154 -12.59 -6.09 19.84
C ARG A 154 -13.66 -5.05 20.08
N GLN A 155 -13.44 -4.10 20.99
CA GLN A 155 -14.37 -3.01 21.26
C GLN A 155 -14.51 -2.05 20.07
N ILE A 156 -13.40 -1.76 19.38
CA ILE A 156 -13.38 -0.94 18.16
C ILE A 156 -14.22 -1.60 17.07
N ILE A 157 -14.01 -2.89 16.79
CA ILE A 157 -14.78 -3.63 15.78
C ILE A 157 -16.28 -3.58 16.08
N ASP A 158 -16.66 -3.86 17.33
CA ASP A 158 -18.06 -3.86 17.74
C ASP A 158 -18.70 -2.47 17.64
N SER A 159 -17.93 -1.41 17.83
CA SER A 159 -18.38 -0.02 17.69
C SER A 159 -18.54 0.38 16.22
N ILE A 160 -17.59 0.01 15.36
CA ILE A 160 -17.65 0.26 13.91
C ILE A 160 -18.86 -0.41 13.29
N ILE A 161 -19.17 -1.66 13.66
CA ILE A 161 -20.35 -2.36 13.11
C ILE A 161 -21.65 -1.61 13.41
N LYS A 162 -21.74 -0.97 14.58
CA LYS A 162 -22.91 -0.18 14.98
C LYS A 162 -22.97 1.17 14.27
N LEU A 163 -21.83 1.81 14.05
CA LEU A 163 -21.72 3.10 13.38
C LEU A 163 -21.87 2.98 11.85
N GLU A 164 -21.46 1.85 11.29
CA GLU A 164 -21.40 1.61 9.83
C GLU A 164 -22.31 0.43 9.41
N PRO A 165 -23.63 0.48 9.70
CA PRO A 165 -24.54 -0.63 9.41
C PRO A 165 -24.62 -0.96 7.91
N ASP A 166 -24.48 0.05 7.03
CA ASP A 166 -24.51 -0.15 5.59
C ASP A 166 -23.28 -0.93 5.09
N LEU A 167 -22.09 -0.63 5.64
CA LEU A 167 -20.87 -1.38 5.33
C LEU A 167 -20.93 -2.79 5.91
N TYR A 168 -21.59 -2.98 7.06
CA TYR A 168 -21.83 -4.31 7.62
C TYR A 168 -22.75 -5.16 6.74
N GLU A 169 -23.84 -4.59 6.23
CA GLU A 169 -24.72 -5.29 5.28
C GLU A 169 -24.04 -5.53 3.93
N LEU A 170 -23.18 -4.61 3.47
CA LEU A 170 -22.35 -4.84 2.29
C LEU A 170 -21.38 -6.02 2.50
N ALA A 171 -20.74 -6.11 3.67
CA ALA A 171 -19.85 -7.20 4.02
C ALA A 171 -20.59 -8.55 4.06
N LYS A 172 -21.79 -8.60 4.66
CA LYS A 172 -22.65 -9.80 4.63
C LYS A 172 -22.97 -10.25 3.21
N LYS A 173 -23.43 -9.34 2.36
CA LYS A 173 -23.76 -9.65 0.96
C LYS A 173 -22.54 -10.16 0.20
N SER A 174 -21.39 -9.54 0.40
CA SER A 174 -20.11 -9.94 -0.20
C SER A 174 -19.70 -11.36 0.21
N LYS A 175 -19.83 -11.70 1.50
CA LYS A 175 -19.51 -13.02 2.06
C LYS A 175 -20.49 -14.10 1.61
N SER A 176 -21.79 -13.80 1.65
CA SER A 176 -22.85 -14.68 1.16
C SER A 176 -22.64 -15.07 -0.31
N ARG A 177 -22.26 -14.13 -1.19
CA ARG A 177 -21.91 -14.42 -2.60
C ARG A 177 -20.73 -15.39 -2.75
N LYS A 178 -19.82 -15.42 -1.77
CA LYS A 178 -18.69 -16.35 -1.70
C LYS A 178 -19.02 -17.65 -0.97
N GLY A 179 -20.28 -17.86 -0.55
CA GLY A 179 -20.71 -19.06 0.17
C GLY A 179 -20.14 -19.18 1.58
N THR A 180 -19.81 -18.07 2.24
CA THR A 180 -19.24 -18.06 3.60
C THR A 180 -19.82 -16.92 4.42
N ASP A 181 -19.77 -17.02 5.74
CA ASP A 181 -20.06 -15.95 6.71
C ASP A 181 -18.81 -15.60 7.55
N TYR A 182 -17.66 -16.19 7.22
CA TYR A 182 -16.44 -16.04 7.99
C TYR A 182 -15.94 -14.59 7.97
N ASN A 183 -15.72 -14.06 9.17
CA ASN A 183 -15.11 -12.74 9.42
C ASN A 183 -15.85 -11.57 8.72
N ILE A 184 -17.18 -11.53 8.81
CA ILE A 184 -17.98 -10.39 8.33
C ILE A 184 -17.55 -9.10 9.06
N GLU A 185 -17.42 -9.16 10.39
CA GLU A 185 -17.00 -8.04 11.25
C GLU A 185 -15.68 -7.42 10.80
N GLY A 186 -14.65 -8.24 10.65
CA GLY A 186 -13.35 -7.76 10.16
C GLY A 186 -13.39 -7.26 8.72
N THR A 187 -14.30 -7.79 7.90
CA THR A 187 -14.51 -7.27 6.53
C THR A 187 -15.13 -5.87 6.55
N THR A 188 -16.02 -5.58 7.51
CA THR A 188 -16.59 -4.25 7.70
C THR A 188 -15.51 -3.24 8.10
N VAL A 189 -14.66 -3.57 9.07
CA VAL A 189 -13.54 -2.70 9.45
C VAL A 189 -12.57 -2.52 8.29
N ASN A 190 -12.30 -3.57 7.51
CA ASN A 190 -11.48 -3.48 6.31
C ASN A 190 -12.08 -2.51 5.27
N TYR A 191 -13.41 -2.50 5.08
CA TYR A 191 -14.07 -1.54 4.19
C TYR A 191 -13.90 -0.09 4.66
N VAL A 192 -14.06 0.18 5.95
CA VAL A 192 -13.78 1.52 6.52
C VAL A 192 -12.34 1.92 6.22
N MET A 193 -11.36 1.09 6.58
CA MET A 193 -9.95 1.38 6.37
C MET A 193 -9.60 1.59 4.89
N CYS A 194 -10.10 0.74 3.98
CA CYS A 194 -9.88 0.90 2.54
C CYS A 194 -10.47 2.22 2.00
N SER A 195 -11.60 2.67 2.52
CA SER A 195 -12.21 3.94 2.12
C SER A 195 -11.36 5.12 2.57
N LEU A 196 -10.89 5.11 3.82
CA LEU A 196 -10.02 6.14 4.38
C LEU A 196 -8.65 6.18 3.68
N GLU A 197 -8.07 5.01 3.42
CA GLU A 197 -6.81 4.87 2.71
C GLU A 197 -6.91 5.45 1.29
N ASN A 198 -7.98 5.12 0.57
CA ASN A 198 -8.21 5.69 -0.76
C ASN A 198 -8.39 7.21 -0.70
N LYS A 199 -9.08 7.75 0.31
CA LYS A 199 -9.22 9.20 0.50
C LYS A 199 -7.87 9.87 0.73
N ALA A 200 -7.01 9.30 1.59
CA ALA A 200 -5.68 9.81 1.85
C ALA A 200 -4.78 9.75 0.61
N LEU A 201 -4.80 8.62 -0.10
CA LEU A 201 -4.03 8.42 -1.32
C LEU A 201 -4.44 9.40 -2.43
N MET A 202 -5.75 9.58 -2.65
CA MET A 202 -6.24 10.53 -3.66
C MET A 202 -5.98 11.99 -3.28
N THR A 203 -6.01 12.31 -1.98
CA THR A 203 -5.61 13.64 -1.50
C THR A 203 -4.14 13.92 -1.79
N ALA A 204 -3.26 12.93 -1.59
CA ALA A 204 -1.85 13.03 -1.96
C ALA A 204 -1.67 13.14 -3.49
N PHE A 205 -2.43 12.37 -4.26
CA PHE A 205 -2.44 12.46 -5.73
C PHE A 205 -2.78 13.86 -6.24
N ASP A 206 -3.84 14.46 -5.69
CA ASP A 206 -4.29 15.81 -6.08
C ASP A 206 -3.20 16.84 -5.74
N TYR A 207 -2.62 16.76 -4.54
CA TYR A 207 -1.49 17.60 -4.14
C TYR A 207 -0.30 17.49 -5.10
N LEU A 208 0.12 16.27 -5.46
CA LEU A 208 1.23 16.04 -6.38
C LEU A 208 0.95 16.67 -7.75
N THR A 209 -0.28 16.51 -8.24
CA THR A 209 -0.72 17.10 -9.52
C THR A 209 -0.68 18.63 -9.47
N GLU A 210 -1.15 19.24 -8.38
CA GLU A 210 -1.07 20.69 -8.15
C GLU A 210 0.38 21.21 -8.10
N GLN A 211 1.32 20.39 -7.62
CA GLN A 211 2.75 20.70 -7.62
C GLN A 211 3.44 20.44 -8.96
N GLY A 212 2.70 20.02 -10.00
CA GLY A 212 3.24 19.69 -11.31
C GLY A 212 4.05 18.40 -11.34
N ILE A 213 3.85 17.50 -10.37
CA ILE A 213 4.55 16.21 -10.29
C ILE A 213 3.73 15.15 -11.00
N GLU A 214 4.33 14.50 -11.99
CA GLU A 214 3.67 13.43 -12.74
C GLU A 214 3.64 12.15 -11.88
N VAL A 215 2.42 11.71 -11.52
CA VAL A 215 2.18 10.42 -10.87
C VAL A 215 2.10 9.34 -11.93
N GLY A 216 3.06 8.42 -11.90
CA GLY A 216 3.19 7.36 -12.87
C GLY A 216 2.49 6.06 -12.48
N SER A 217 2.02 5.84 -11.25
CA SER A 217 1.14 4.69 -10.97
C SER A 217 0.47 4.81 -9.61
N LEU A 218 -0.74 4.26 -9.47
CA LEU A 218 -1.30 3.92 -8.16
C LEU A 218 -0.97 2.46 -7.85
N VAL A 219 -0.34 2.21 -6.70
CA VAL A 219 0.10 0.87 -6.29
C VAL A 219 -0.38 0.60 -4.87
N PHE A 220 -1.56 -0.01 -4.77
CA PHE A 220 -2.21 -0.34 -3.49
C PHE A 220 -2.43 0.89 -2.60
N ASP A 221 -1.78 0.95 -1.44
CA ASP A 221 -1.78 2.02 -0.45
C ASP A 221 -0.73 3.11 -0.74
N GLY A 222 0.03 2.97 -1.84
CA GLY A 222 1.01 3.92 -2.31
C GLY A 222 0.77 4.40 -3.74
N LEU A 223 1.63 5.31 -4.17
CA LEU A 223 1.72 5.79 -5.54
C LEU A 223 3.18 5.92 -5.94
N MET A 224 3.45 5.89 -7.24
CA MET A 224 4.79 6.08 -7.77
C MET A 224 4.86 7.37 -8.57
N ILE A 225 5.91 8.16 -8.36
CA ILE A 225 6.19 9.40 -9.10
C ILE A 225 7.49 9.25 -9.89
N TYR A 226 7.61 9.95 -11.02
CA TYR A 226 8.87 9.98 -11.77
C TYR A 226 9.96 10.72 -11.01
N LYS A 227 11.20 10.21 -11.12
CA LYS A 227 12.40 10.85 -10.58
C LYS A 227 12.82 12.07 -11.38
N ASP A 228 12.40 12.15 -12.65
CA ASP A 228 12.73 13.26 -13.54
C ASP A 228 12.39 14.59 -12.86
N ASN A 229 13.41 15.43 -12.66
CA ASN A 229 13.31 16.74 -12.00
C ASN A 229 12.95 16.70 -10.50
N VAL A 230 13.07 15.55 -9.83
CA VAL A 230 12.86 15.43 -8.38
C VAL A 230 14.18 15.11 -7.68
N SER A 231 14.82 16.14 -7.12
CA SER A 231 16.00 15.98 -6.26
C SER A 231 15.63 15.30 -4.93
N SER A 232 16.62 14.77 -4.21
CA SER A 232 16.38 14.16 -2.89
C SER A 232 15.77 15.16 -1.88
N GLU A 233 16.19 16.42 -1.91
CA GLU A 233 15.59 17.47 -1.07
C GLU A 233 14.15 17.75 -1.47
N ARG A 234 13.87 17.82 -2.78
CA ARG A 234 12.51 18.01 -3.29
C ARG A 234 11.60 16.83 -2.91
N LEU A 235 12.12 15.60 -2.94
CA LEU A 235 11.37 14.42 -2.49
C LEU A 235 10.94 14.54 -1.02
N LEU A 236 11.83 14.98 -0.12
CA LEU A 236 11.47 15.17 1.29
C LEU A 236 10.36 16.22 1.46
N GLN A 237 10.41 17.32 0.71
CA GLN A 237 9.35 18.34 0.70
C GLN A 237 8.02 17.77 0.18
N ILE A 238 8.07 16.95 -0.87
CA ILE A 238 6.90 16.27 -1.45
C ILE A 238 6.24 15.36 -0.41
N LEU A 239 7.03 14.50 0.25
CA LEU A 239 6.51 13.58 1.26
C LEU A 239 5.85 14.34 2.41
N ALA A 240 6.50 15.38 2.93
CA ALA A 240 5.94 16.24 3.97
C ALA A 240 4.66 16.95 3.50
N GLY A 241 4.63 17.43 2.24
CA GLY A 241 3.47 18.06 1.64
C GLY A 241 2.28 17.12 1.49
N CYS A 242 2.49 15.87 1.07
CA CYS A 242 1.44 14.84 1.04
C CYS A 242 0.84 14.62 2.43
N SER A 243 1.69 14.43 3.45
CA SER A 243 1.26 14.28 4.84
C SER A 243 0.45 15.47 5.35
N GLN A 244 0.96 16.68 5.12
CA GLN A 244 0.30 17.91 5.53
C GLN A 244 -1.06 18.09 4.83
N LYS A 245 -1.14 17.78 3.53
CA LYS A 245 -2.41 17.90 2.79
C LYS A 245 -3.45 16.91 3.30
N VAL A 246 -3.06 15.67 3.61
CA VAL A 246 -3.97 14.70 4.23
C VAL A 246 -4.45 15.19 5.58
N LYS A 247 -3.56 15.76 6.41
CA LYS A 247 -3.94 16.35 7.69
C LYS A 247 -4.93 17.51 7.53
N GLU A 248 -4.79 18.36 6.52
CA GLU A 248 -5.72 19.45 6.23
C GLU A 248 -7.11 18.96 5.79
N VAL A 249 -7.15 17.95 4.92
CA VAL A 249 -8.41 17.47 4.30
C VAL A 249 -9.15 16.46 5.17
N MET A 250 -8.41 15.63 5.90
CA MET A 250 -8.96 14.54 6.71
C MET A 250 -8.85 14.81 8.21
N GLY A 251 -7.95 15.69 8.66
CA GLY A 251 -7.62 15.80 10.09
C GLY A 251 -6.74 14.65 10.61
N CYS A 252 -6.33 13.73 9.73
CA CYS A 252 -5.50 12.58 10.10
C CYS A 252 -4.01 12.88 9.90
N ASP A 253 -3.20 12.65 10.93
CA ASP A 253 -1.75 12.78 10.86
C ASP A 253 -1.12 11.48 10.33
N ILE A 254 -1.04 11.35 9.00
CA ILE A 254 -0.43 10.20 8.33
C ILE A 254 0.88 10.58 7.65
N THR A 255 1.91 9.77 7.87
CA THR A 255 3.25 10.01 7.32
C THR A 255 3.41 9.29 5.98
N PHE A 256 3.85 10.02 4.95
CA PHE A 256 4.30 9.44 3.68
C PHE A 256 5.82 9.25 3.70
N THR A 257 6.28 8.14 3.15
CA THR A 257 7.70 7.77 3.06
C THR A 257 8.05 7.25 1.67
N ASN A 258 9.30 7.43 1.25
CA ASN A 258 9.83 6.75 0.08
C ASN A 258 10.29 5.34 0.46
N LYS A 259 9.65 4.33 -0.12
CA LYS A 259 10.02 2.93 0.01
C LYS A 259 11.09 2.61 -1.03
N VAL A 260 12.28 2.26 -0.58
CA VAL A 260 13.38 1.94 -1.47
C VAL A 260 13.04 0.67 -2.26
N MET A 261 13.20 0.73 -3.58
CA MET A 261 13.06 -0.42 -4.46
C MET A 261 14.42 -1.12 -4.60
N ASP A 262 14.73 -2.05 -3.70
CA ASP A 262 16.03 -2.76 -3.63
C ASP A 262 15.94 -4.28 -3.89
N GLU A 263 14.73 -4.83 -3.96
CA GLU A 263 14.49 -6.25 -4.27
C GLU A 263 14.43 -6.60 -5.78
N GLY A 264 14.97 -5.76 -6.67
CA GLY A 264 14.98 -5.99 -8.12
C GLY A 264 15.92 -7.11 -8.58
N TYR A 265 15.74 -7.59 -9.82
CA TYR A 265 16.71 -8.45 -10.49
C TYR A 265 17.93 -7.64 -10.93
N ASP A 266 19.12 -8.17 -10.71
CA ASP A 266 20.34 -7.62 -11.31
C ASP A 266 20.41 -8.05 -12.79
N ILE A 267 20.26 -7.09 -13.70
CA ILE A 267 20.27 -7.34 -15.14
C ILE A 267 21.64 -6.97 -15.70
N PRO A 268 22.42 -7.95 -16.19
CA PRO A 268 23.68 -7.68 -16.86
C PRO A 268 23.48 -6.75 -18.06
N LYS A 269 24.25 -5.65 -18.13
CA LYS A 269 24.11 -4.61 -19.16
C LYS A 269 24.26 -5.12 -20.60
N ASP A 270 24.94 -6.24 -20.80
CA ASP A 270 25.12 -6.92 -22.09
C ASP A 270 23.84 -7.58 -22.61
N LYS A 271 22.88 -7.89 -21.72
CA LYS A 271 21.56 -8.44 -22.07
C LYS A 271 20.50 -7.35 -22.36
N LEU A 272 20.81 -6.08 -22.14
CA LEU A 272 19.93 -4.98 -22.53
C LEU A 272 20.06 -4.71 -24.05
N SER A 273 18.92 -4.64 -24.74
CA SER A 273 18.89 -4.39 -26.18
C SER A 273 19.42 -3.00 -26.53
N LYS A 274 19.89 -2.82 -27.78
CA LYS A 274 20.61 -1.60 -28.23
C LYS A 274 19.78 -0.30 -28.13
N SER A 275 18.45 -0.36 -28.02
CA SER A 275 17.61 0.84 -27.85
C SER A 275 17.80 1.51 -26.48
N VAL A 276 18.26 0.77 -25.45
CA VAL A 276 18.59 1.33 -24.12
C VAL A 276 19.94 2.06 -24.11
N ARG A 277 20.88 1.61 -24.94
CA ARG A 277 22.28 2.09 -24.91
C ARG A 277 22.42 3.55 -25.35
N GLY A 278 21.41 4.13 -25.98
CA GLY A 278 21.40 5.53 -26.43
C GLY A 278 21.18 6.56 -25.32
N ASN A 279 20.57 6.19 -24.20
CA ASN A 279 20.23 7.14 -23.13
C ASN A 279 21.19 7.12 -21.93
N PHE A 280 22.18 6.21 -21.91
CA PHE A 280 23.14 6.10 -20.79
C PHE A 280 24.36 7.02 -20.92
N HIS A 281 24.53 7.76 -22.02
CA HIS A 281 25.77 8.47 -22.32
C HIS A 281 25.71 9.99 -22.43
N GLU A 282 24.58 10.64 -22.15
CA GLU A 282 24.49 12.10 -22.27
C GLU A 282 23.91 12.80 -21.04
N HIS A 283 24.36 12.48 -19.82
CA HIS A 283 24.23 13.40 -18.69
C HIS A 283 25.44 13.27 -17.74
N TYR A 284 26.54 13.93 -18.13
CA TYR A 284 27.52 14.51 -17.21
C TYR A 284 27.49 16.02 -17.40
#